data_AF-A0A940IGR5-F1
#
_entry.id   AF-A0A940IGR5-F1
#
_cell.length_a   1.000
_cell.length_b   1.000
_cell.length_c   1.000
_cell.angle_alpha   90.00
_cell.angle_beta   90.00
_cell.angle_gamma   90.00
#
_symmetry.space_group_name_H-M   'P 1'
#
loop_
_entity.id
_entity.type
_entity.pdbx_description
1 polymer ?
#
loop_
_entity_poly.entity_id
_entity_poly.type
_entity_poly.pdbx_seq_one_letter_code
_entity_poly.pdbx_strand_id
1 'polypeptide(L)'
;MRTKYFIPSLMLGFILILGSCSEERKTWYIPPEQDPEEEPDESLADWAPTVPITYYGNCHGENPDGRPMYPWWGEHMVLLSYEADLEPSAMKKWVDAADTIYEFYLKCTGGRTPWIDSSCYINDRICLAATHGLPAAAEAWVGGTGIWMNSINFEGVYNSYKNGYQDGLTPYEMGRNFWMFGSKITYGTDEPECTGYSNFMARMATVEILGQTFSNPETDPTWNIDKLFDIYMSNPNNTYENTIAVERGIDNPYGQGATDLFACFLFELQERYGGLDWVVKFWNYVSQRPDAASEQTAVDNLIVAASQAAGKSLCDLFEEWRWPVSQNARAAVQALGLL
;
A
#
# COMPACT_ATOMS: atom_id res chain seq x y z
N MET A 1 -14.34 -42.02 -12.31
CA MET A 1 -14.33 -42.59 -10.94
C MET A 1 -13.41 -41.74 -10.07
N ARG A 2 -13.77 -41.59 -8.79
CA ARG A 2 -13.11 -40.83 -7.70
C ARG A 2 -13.65 -39.41 -7.47
N THR A 3 -14.82 -39.46 -6.86
CA THR A 3 -15.37 -38.70 -5.73
C THR A 3 -14.47 -37.70 -4.98
N LYS A 4 -15.11 -36.57 -4.69
CA LYS A 4 -14.85 -35.56 -3.65
C LYS A 4 -14.56 -36.17 -2.27
N TYR A 5 -13.71 -35.49 -1.49
CA TYR A 5 -13.91 -35.36 -0.05
C TYR A 5 -13.64 -33.92 0.41
N PHE A 6 -14.66 -33.39 1.05
CA PHE A 6 -14.73 -32.15 1.83
C PHE A 6 -14.85 -32.63 3.27
N ILE A 7 -14.01 -32.16 4.20
CA ILE A 7 -14.27 -32.26 5.65
C ILE A 7 -13.80 -30.96 6.32
N PRO A 8 -14.68 -30.30 7.10
CA PRO A 8 -14.38 -29.10 7.89
C PRO A 8 -13.99 -29.47 9.33
N SER A 9 -13.36 -28.57 10.09
CA SER A 9 -13.57 -28.46 11.55
C SER A 9 -12.94 -27.20 12.16
N LEU A 10 -13.79 -26.47 12.89
CA LEU A 10 -13.45 -25.63 14.03
C LEU A 10 -12.75 -26.47 15.14
N MET A 11 -11.83 -25.87 15.89
CA MET A 11 -12.02 -25.61 17.34
C MET A 11 -10.80 -24.95 17.98
N LEU A 12 -11.11 -24.01 18.89
CA LEU A 12 -10.25 -23.44 19.90
C LEU A 12 -9.45 -24.48 20.69
N GLY A 13 -8.22 -24.12 21.09
CA GLY A 13 -7.46 -24.80 22.13
C GLY A 13 -6.32 -23.94 22.66
N PHE A 14 -6.52 -23.38 23.85
CA PHE A 14 -5.54 -22.65 24.68
C PHE A 14 -4.20 -23.39 24.83
N ILE A 15 -3.08 -22.66 24.77
CA ILE A 15 -1.84 -23.02 25.47
C ILE A 15 -1.28 -21.78 26.18
N LEU A 16 -1.19 -21.88 27.51
CA LEU A 16 -0.40 -21.03 28.40
C LEU A 16 1.10 -21.25 28.13
N ILE A 17 1.86 -20.16 27.96
CA ILE A 17 3.31 -20.15 28.26
C ILE A 17 3.65 -18.90 29.08
N LEU A 18 4.32 -19.17 30.20
CA LEU A 18 4.85 -18.23 31.18
C LEU A 18 6.11 -17.53 30.66
N GLY A 19 6.14 -16.20 30.84
CA GLY A 19 7.29 -15.34 31.18
C GLY A 19 8.64 -15.48 30.47
N SER A 20 9.06 -14.42 29.76
CA SER A 20 10.25 -13.65 30.13
C SER A 20 10.31 -12.30 29.38
N CYS A 21 10.96 -11.32 30.01
CA CYS A 21 10.96 -9.89 29.68
C CYS A 21 11.26 -9.54 28.22
N SER A 22 10.40 -8.71 27.62
CA SER A 22 10.81 -7.66 26.69
C SER A 22 10.12 -6.37 27.13
N GLU A 23 10.85 -5.25 27.07
CA GLU A 23 10.39 -3.95 27.54
C GLU A 23 9.11 -3.53 26.81
N GLU A 24 8.09 -3.15 27.60
CA GLU A 24 6.80 -2.64 27.13
C GLU A 24 7.01 -1.39 26.26
N ARG A 25 6.89 -1.52 24.93
CA ARG A 25 6.50 -0.37 24.09
C ARG A 25 5.05 -0.01 24.44
N LYS A 26 4.87 0.95 25.35
CA LYS A 26 3.57 1.55 25.61
C LYS A 26 3.17 2.42 24.43
N THR A 27 2.44 1.85 23.47
CA THR A 27 1.63 2.64 22.54
C THR A 27 0.35 3.05 23.27
N TRP A 28 0.17 4.35 23.47
CA TRP A 28 -1.07 4.89 24.01
C TRP A 28 -2.13 4.81 22.92
N TYR A 29 -2.99 3.79 23.00
CA TYR A 29 -4.28 3.85 22.32
C TYR A 29 -5.12 4.92 23.04
N ILE A 30 -5.19 6.10 22.44
CA ILE A 30 -6.17 7.12 22.80
C ILE A 30 -7.33 6.89 21.84
N PRO A 31 -8.48 6.34 22.28
CA PRO A 31 -9.65 6.31 21.40
C PRO A 31 -9.95 7.75 20.98
N PRO A 32 -10.30 8.00 19.70
CA PRO A 32 -10.69 9.33 19.27
C PRO A 32 -11.80 9.82 20.21
N GLU A 33 -11.61 11.02 20.79
CA GLU A 33 -12.71 11.71 21.45
C GLU A 33 -13.87 11.75 20.45
N GLN A 34 -15.06 11.30 20.88
CA GLN A 34 -16.26 11.49 20.08
C GLN A 34 -16.39 12.98 19.83
N ASP A 35 -16.19 13.39 18.57
CA ASP A 35 -16.43 14.76 18.17
C ASP A 35 -17.86 15.13 18.61
N PRO A 36 -18.05 16.27 19.30
CA PRO A 36 -19.39 16.73 19.63
C PRO A 36 -20.20 16.80 18.33
N GLU A 37 -21.42 16.28 18.35
CA GLU A 37 -22.35 16.22 17.21
C GLU A 37 -22.21 17.46 16.31
N GLU A 38 -21.44 17.32 15.23
CA GLU A 38 -21.25 18.38 14.24
C GLU A 38 -22.62 18.61 13.59
N GLU A 39 -23.18 19.81 13.75
CA GLU A 39 -24.39 20.16 13.02
C GLU A 39 -24.12 20.02 11.51
N PRO A 40 -25.07 19.45 10.74
CA PRO A 40 -24.86 19.19 9.33
C PRO A 40 -24.57 20.50 8.60
N ASP A 41 -23.36 20.61 8.06
CA ASP A 41 -22.93 21.75 7.25
C ASP A 41 -23.80 21.81 5.98
N GLU A 42 -24.69 22.79 5.91
CA GLU A 42 -25.58 23.01 4.76
C GLU A 42 -24.80 23.16 3.44
N SER A 43 -23.50 23.52 3.48
CA SER A 43 -22.65 23.59 2.29
C SER A 43 -22.31 22.22 1.67
N LEU A 44 -22.45 21.13 2.42
CA LEU A 44 -22.22 19.77 1.93
C LEU A 44 -23.38 19.24 1.09
N ALA A 45 -24.60 19.79 1.27
CA ALA A 45 -25.75 19.40 0.46
C ALA A 45 -25.57 19.77 -1.01
N ASP A 46 -24.91 20.90 -1.28
CA ASP A 46 -24.56 21.34 -2.63
C ASP A 46 -23.38 20.56 -3.25
N TRP A 47 -22.58 19.89 -2.42
CA TRP A 47 -21.46 19.05 -2.87
C TRP A 47 -21.90 17.64 -3.28
N ALA A 48 -23.01 17.13 -2.71
CA ALA A 48 -23.52 15.80 -3.01
C ALA A 48 -23.91 15.64 -4.49
N PRO A 49 -23.62 14.50 -5.12
CA PRO A 49 -23.92 14.27 -6.53
C PRO A 49 -25.43 14.18 -6.76
N THR A 50 -25.95 15.05 -7.63
CA THR A 50 -27.36 15.03 -8.06
C THR A 50 -27.54 14.49 -9.48
N VAL A 51 -26.46 14.41 -10.26
CA VAL A 51 -26.48 13.96 -11.65
C VAL A 51 -25.56 12.75 -11.80
N PRO A 52 -26.08 11.57 -12.15
CA PRO A 52 -25.23 10.43 -12.39
C PRO A 52 -24.53 10.54 -13.75
N ILE A 53 -23.38 9.87 -13.86
CA ILE A 53 -22.64 9.66 -15.10
C ILE A 53 -22.76 8.20 -15.53
N THR A 54 -22.64 7.95 -16.83
CA THR A 54 -22.49 6.58 -17.32
C THR A 54 -21.01 6.21 -17.32
N TYR A 55 -20.63 5.26 -16.48
CA TYR A 55 -19.25 4.82 -16.32
C TYR A 55 -19.05 3.40 -16.88
N TYR A 56 -18.07 3.27 -17.77
CA TYR A 56 -17.77 2.01 -18.48
C TYR A 56 -16.41 1.41 -18.11
N GLY A 57 -15.62 2.08 -17.26
CA GLY A 57 -14.28 1.60 -16.91
C GLY A 57 -14.33 0.36 -16.01
N ASN A 58 -13.63 -0.70 -16.39
CA ASN A 58 -13.16 -1.73 -15.45
C ASN A 58 -11.80 -2.34 -15.88
N CYS A 59 -11.07 -2.89 -14.92
CA CYS A 59 -9.79 -3.60 -15.11
C CYS A 59 -9.88 -4.84 -16.03
N HIS A 60 -11.09 -5.29 -16.38
CA HIS A 60 -11.32 -6.51 -17.15
C HIS A 60 -12.13 -6.31 -18.45
N GLY A 61 -12.36 -5.07 -18.88
CA GLY A 61 -13.07 -4.74 -20.12
C GLY A 61 -14.60 -4.87 -20.12
N GLU A 62 -15.26 -5.09 -18.98
CA GLU A 62 -16.71 -5.17 -18.84
C GLU A 62 -17.22 -4.58 -17.50
N ASN A 63 -17.71 -3.34 -17.47
CA ASN A 63 -18.87 -3.02 -16.62
C ASN A 63 -20.10 -3.37 -17.48
N PRO A 64 -20.57 -4.64 -17.51
CA PRO A 64 -21.58 -5.08 -18.47
C PRO A 64 -22.90 -4.31 -18.33
N ASP A 65 -23.09 -3.61 -17.22
CA ASP A 65 -24.37 -3.02 -16.87
C ASP A 65 -24.50 -1.55 -17.28
N GLY A 66 -23.40 -0.84 -17.61
CA GLY A 66 -23.42 0.57 -18.00
C GLY A 66 -24.24 1.45 -17.05
N ARG A 67 -24.26 1.10 -15.75
CA ARG A 67 -25.18 1.71 -14.80
C ARG A 67 -24.81 3.16 -14.56
N PRO A 68 -25.80 4.04 -14.34
CA PRO A 68 -25.55 5.37 -13.81
C PRO A 68 -24.80 5.26 -12.47
N MET A 69 -23.73 6.02 -12.32
CA MET A 69 -22.95 6.14 -11.08
C MET A 69 -22.88 7.59 -10.65
N TYR A 70 -22.81 7.85 -9.36
CA TYR A 70 -22.83 9.18 -8.78
C TYR A 70 -21.40 9.61 -8.43
N PRO A 71 -20.90 10.70 -9.04
CA PRO A 71 -19.51 11.12 -8.86
C PRO A 71 -19.33 12.07 -7.65
N TRP A 72 -18.52 11.64 -6.69
CA TRP A 72 -18.08 12.44 -5.55
C TRP A 72 -16.72 13.05 -5.86
N TRP A 73 -16.70 14.35 -6.10
CA TRP A 73 -15.55 15.05 -6.69
C TRP A 73 -14.58 15.56 -5.63
N GLY A 74 -13.32 15.16 -5.77
CA GLY A 74 -12.16 15.75 -5.10
C GLY A 74 -11.36 16.67 -6.01
N GLU A 75 -10.13 16.96 -5.63
CA GLU A 75 -9.14 17.68 -6.42
C GLU A 75 -8.45 16.76 -7.43
N HIS A 76 -7.98 15.59 -6.98
CA HIS A 76 -7.22 14.60 -7.78
C HIS A 76 -7.99 13.31 -8.03
N MET A 77 -8.97 13.02 -7.17
CA MET A 77 -9.77 11.81 -7.20
C MET A 77 -11.25 12.08 -7.49
N VAL A 78 -11.91 11.11 -8.10
CA VAL A 78 -13.37 11.01 -8.13
C VAL A 78 -13.77 9.63 -7.63
N LEU A 79 -14.66 9.58 -6.63
CA LEU A 79 -15.26 8.32 -6.19
C LEU A 79 -16.60 8.14 -6.92
N LEU A 80 -16.84 6.96 -7.48
CA LEU A 80 -18.10 6.63 -8.13
C LEU A 80 -18.87 5.61 -7.29
N SER A 81 -20.04 6.01 -6.79
CA SER A 81 -20.97 5.13 -6.07
C SER A 81 -22.17 4.74 -6.95
N TYR A 82 -22.85 3.65 -6.60
CA TYR A 82 -24.14 3.32 -7.20
C TYR A 82 -25.30 4.13 -6.61
N GLU A 83 -25.15 4.59 -5.36
CA GLU A 83 -26.19 5.31 -4.61
C GLU A 83 -25.82 6.78 -4.44
N ALA A 84 -26.80 7.67 -4.61
CA ALA A 84 -26.65 9.12 -4.46
C ALA A 84 -26.88 9.60 -3.02
N ASP A 85 -27.53 8.78 -2.20
CA ASP A 85 -28.00 9.13 -0.85
C ASP A 85 -27.03 8.69 0.26
N LEU A 86 -25.77 8.38 -0.10
CA LEU A 86 -24.69 8.23 0.87
C LEU A 86 -24.51 9.54 1.65
N GLU A 87 -24.06 9.43 2.89
CA GLU A 87 -23.91 10.59 3.77
C GLU A 87 -22.80 11.53 3.25
N PRO A 88 -23.12 12.79 2.89
CA PRO A 88 -22.15 13.67 2.25
C PRO A 88 -20.90 13.95 3.08
N SER A 89 -21.04 14.05 4.41
CA SER A 89 -19.92 14.24 5.34
C SER A 89 -18.94 13.05 5.30
N ALA A 90 -19.44 11.81 5.27
CA ALA A 90 -18.61 10.61 5.19
C ALA A 90 -17.91 10.50 3.83
N MET A 91 -18.63 10.76 2.74
CA MET A 91 -18.03 10.77 1.39
C MET A 91 -16.99 11.88 1.24
N LYS A 92 -17.22 13.06 1.81
CA LYS A 92 -16.25 14.16 1.81
C LYS A 92 -14.97 13.78 2.55
N LYS A 93 -15.10 13.17 3.73
CA LYS A 93 -13.95 12.64 4.50
C LYS A 93 -13.15 11.63 3.69
N TRP A 94 -13.82 10.73 2.95
CA TRP A 94 -13.14 9.77 2.09
C TRP A 94 -12.43 10.44 0.91
N VAL A 95 -13.10 11.34 0.20
CA VAL A 95 -12.51 12.08 -0.93
C VAL A 95 -11.28 12.88 -0.49
N ASP A 96 -11.39 13.63 0.61
CA ASP A 96 -10.28 14.46 1.12
C ASP A 96 -9.08 13.61 1.55
N ALA A 97 -9.34 12.47 2.19
CA ALA A 97 -8.29 11.51 2.52
C ALA A 97 -7.62 10.96 1.24
N ALA A 98 -8.41 10.58 0.24
CA ALA A 98 -7.89 10.08 -1.03
C ALA A 98 -7.04 11.13 -1.78
N ASP A 99 -7.46 12.40 -1.81
CA ASP A 99 -6.66 13.49 -2.39
C ASP A 99 -5.36 13.73 -1.60
N THR A 100 -5.42 13.68 -0.27
CA THR A 100 -4.23 13.80 0.58
C THR A 100 -3.23 12.66 0.34
N ILE A 101 -3.72 11.43 0.19
CA ILE A 101 -2.90 10.26 -0.17
C ILE A 101 -2.27 10.47 -1.55
N TYR A 102 -3.05 10.93 -2.52
CA TYR A 102 -2.58 11.21 -3.88
C TYR A 102 -1.39 12.19 -3.85
N GLU A 103 -1.52 13.29 -3.13
CA GLU A 103 -0.45 14.30 -3.00
C GLU A 103 0.80 13.75 -2.31
N PHE A 104 0.63 12.92 -1.28
CA PHE A 104 1.76 12.23 -0.66
C PHE A 104 2.50 11.33 -1.66
N TYR A 105 1.76 10.63 -2.49
CA TYR A 105 2.33 9.72 -3.49
C TYR A 105 3.02 10.51 -4.59
N LEU A 106 2.38 11.56 -5.10
CA LEU A 106 2.95 12.50 -6.06
C LEU A 106 4.27 13.08 -5.56
N LYS A 107 4.35 13.45 -4.28
CA LYS A 107 5.59 13.92 -3.64
C LYS A 107 6.67 12.84 -3.63
N CYS A 108 6.33 11.61 -3.23
CA CYS A 108 7.26 10.48 -3.21
C CYS A 108 7.79 10.12 -4.61
N THR A 109 6.95 10.26 -5.63
CA THR A 109 7.30 10.04 -7.03
C THR A 109 7.85 11.30 -7.72
N GLY A 110 8.21 12.35 -6.98
CA GLY A 110 8.84 13.54 -7.57
C GLY A 110 7.99 14.24 -8.62
N GLY A 111 6.66 14.20 -8.46
CA GLY A 111 5.70 14.79 -9.39
C GLY A 111 5.28 13.86 -10.54
N ARG A 112 5.72 12.60 -10.57
CA ARG A 112 5.29 11.64 -11.60
C ARG A 112 3.92 11.07 -11.26
N THR A 113 3.03 11.09 -12.24
CA THR A 113 1.68 10.53 -12.13
C THR A 113 1.61 9.18 -12.86
N PRO A 114 0.66 8.31 -12.48
CA PRO A 114 0.33 7.10 -13.24
C PRO A 114 0.01 7.41 -14.71
N TRP A 115 0.20 6.45 -15.61
CA TRP A 115 -0.22 6.59 -17.01
C TRP A 115 -1.75 6.67 -17.09
N ILE A 116 -2.25 7.56 -17.95
CA ILE A 116 -3.68 7.84 -18.03
C ILE A 116 -4.39 6.76 -18.84
N ASP A 117 -5.29 6.03 -18.19
CA ASP A 117 -6.35 5.26 -18.83
C ASP A 117 -7.59 6.14 -18.95
N SER A 118 -7.96 6.53 -20.17
CA SER A 118 -9.12 7.37 -20.44
C SER A 118 -10.45 6.81 -19.91
N SER A 119 -10.55 5.49 -19.70
CA SER A 119 -11.75 4.87 -19.13
C SER A 119 -11.87 5.07 -17.62
N CYS A 120 -10.78 5.48 -16.97
CA CYS A 120 -10.64 5.61 -15.52
C CYS A 120 -10.17 7.00 -15.10
N TYR A 121 -10.22 7.96 -16.02
CA TYR A 121 -9.74 9.32 -15.84
C TYR A 121 -10.85 10.28 -16.28
N ILE A 122 -11.43 10.99 -15.31
CA ILE A 122 -12.65 11.77 -15.52
C ILE A 122 -12.41 13.19 -15.05
N ASN A 123 -12.55 14.17 -15.96
CA ASN A 123 -12.30 15.59 -15.66
C ASN A 123 -10.99 15.81 -14.90
N ASP A 124 -9.89 15.29 -15.43
CA ASP A 124 -8.53 15.40 -14.88
C ASP A 124 -8.30 14.71 -13.52
N ARG A 125 -9.14 13.73 -13.15
CA ARG A 125 -9.05 12.98 -11.88
C ARG A 125 -8.97 11.48 -12.09
N ILE A 126 -8.24 10.79 -11.21
CA ILE A 126 -8.26 9.33 -11.15
C ILE A 126 -9.60 8.87 -10.55
N CYS A 127 -10.18 7.83 -11.13
CA CYS A 127 -11.43 7.24 -10.68
C CYS A 127 -11.20 6.07 -9.70
N LEU A 128 -11.94 6.06 -8.59
CA LEU A 128 -12.23 4.87 -7.80
C LEU A 128 -13.71 4.54 -7.94
N ALA A 129 -14.04 3.40 -8.53
CA ALA A 129 -15.42 2.99 -8.79
C ALA A 129 -15.86 1.79 -7.94
N ALA A 130 -17.04 1.90 -7.34
CA ALA A 130 -17.76 0.73 -6.86
C ALA A 130 -18.11 -0.18 -8.04
N THR A 131 -17.90 -1.48 -7.90
CA THR A 131 -18.22 -2.47 -8.94
C THR A 131 -18.93 -3.68 -8.37
N HIS A 132 -19.84 -4.26 -9.15
CA HIS A 132 -20.38 -5.59 -8.90
C HIS A 132 -19.49 -6.64 -9.57
N GLY A 133 -19.26 -7.77 -8.91
CA GLY A 133 -18.64 -8.94 -9.55
C GLY A 133 -17.10 -8.93 -9.65
N LEU A 134 -16.41 -8.00 -8.99
CA LEU A 134 -14.96 -8.13 -8.81
C LEU A 134 -14.68 -9.26 -7.79
N PRO A 135 -13.88 -10.29 -8.15
CA PRO A 135 -13.59 -11.40 -7.24
C PRO A 135 -12.64 -10.99 -6.10
N ALA A 136 -11.88 -9.91 -6.29
CA ALA A 136 -11.00 -9.32 -5.28
C ALA A 136 -11.72 -8.26 -4.44
N ALA A 137 -11.11 -7.85 -3.32
CA ALA A 137 -11.59 -6.75 -2.49
C ALA A 137 -11.62 -5.43 -3.28
N ALA A 138 -10.50 -5.13 -3.91
CA ALA A 138 -10.34 -4.10 -4.90
C ALA A 138 -9.24 -4.51 -5.90
N GLU A 139 -9.11 -3.75 -6.97
CA GLU A 139 -8.06 -3.88 -7.96
C GLU A 139 -7.73 -2.52 -8.55
N ALA A 140 -6.46 -2.28 -8.83
CA ALA A 140 -5.99 -1.09 -9.52
C ALA A 140 -5.11 -1.47 -10.70
N TRP A 141 -5.07 -0.59 -11.69
CA TRP A 141 -4.04 -0.65 -12.71
C TRP A 141 -2.67 -0.39 -12.10
N VAL A 142 -1.72 -1.29 -12.35
CA VAL A 142 -0.33 -1.12 -11.94
C VAL A 142 0.34 -0.04 -12.80
N GLY A 143 0.80 1.03 -12.16
CA GLY A 143 1.40 2.19 -12.82
C GLY A 143 0.42 3.07 -13.60
N GLY A 144 -0.87 2.73 -13.62
CA GLY A 144 -1.92 3.40 -14.41
C GLY A 144 -3.02 4.01 -13.55
N THR A 145 -3.86 4.85 -14.12
CA THR A 145 -5.02 5.44 -13.42
C THR A 145 -6.17 4.45 -13.34
N GLY A 146 -6.75 4.26 -12.16
CA GLY A 146 -8.03 3.56 -12.00
C GLY A 146 -8.01 2.57 -10.86
N ILE A 147 -9.06 2.60 -10.05
CA ILE A 147 -9.30 1.69 -8.93
C ILE A 147 -10.75 1.17 -9.04
N TRP A 148 -10.93 -0.12 -8.80
CA TRP A 148 -12.24 -0.75 -8.70
C TRP A 148 -12.35 -1.46 -7.39
N MET A 149 -13.45 -1.25 -6.70
CA MET A 149 -13.70 -1.85 -5.40
C MET A 149 -15.00 -2.62 -5.46
N ASN A 150 -15.00 -3.88 -5.02
CA ASN A 150 -16.25 -4.62 -4.98
C ASN A 150 -17.23 -3.92 -4.04
N SER A 151 -18.54 -4.08 -4.26
CA SER A 151 -19.55 -3.33 -3.51
C SER A 151 -19.50 -3.55 -1.99
N ILE A 152 -19.14 -4.76 -1.54
CA ILE A 152 -19.03 -5.09 -0.11
C ILE A 152 -17.89 -4.29 0.53
N ASN A 153 -16.73 -4.27 -0.13
CA ASN A 153 -15.58 -3.52 0.34
C ASN A 153 -15.80 -2.01 0.22
N PHE A 154 -16.46 -1.53 -0.84
CA PHE A 154 -16.83 -0.11 -0.97
C PHE A 154 -17.71 0.35 0.20
N GLU A 155 -18.74 -0.44 0.53
CA GLU A 155 -19.58 -0.19 1.70
C GLU A 155 -18.76 -0.25 3.00
N GLY A 156 -17.82 -1.20 3.13
CA GLY A 156 -16.90 -1.30 4.27
C GLY A 156 -16.01 -0.07 4.46
N VAL A 157 -15.42 0.45 3.38
CA VAL A 157 -14.61 1.67 3.41
C VAL A 157 -15.49 2.88 3.74
N TYR A 158 -16.62 3.04 3.06
CA TYR A 158 -17.59 4.09 3.35
C TYR A 158 -18.00 4.10 4.84
N ASN A 159 -18.35 2.93 5.38
CA ASN A 159 -18.73 2.79 6.78
C ASN A 159 -17.55 3.07 7.74
N SER A 160 -16.31 2.79 7.35
CA SER A 160 -15.14 3.21 8.14
C SER A 160 -15.09 4.72 8.28
N TYR A 161 -15.17 5.47 7.16
CA TYR A 161 -15.15 6.93 7.19
C TYR A 161 -16.35 7.53 7.92
N LYS A 162 -17.53 6.94 7.77
CA LYS A 162 -18.73 7.32 8.52
C LYS A 162 -18.54 7.20 10.03
N ASN A 163 -17.82 6.16 10.47
CA ASN A 163 -17.59 5.88 11.89
C ASN A 163 -16.27 6.47 12.42
N GLY A 164 -15.55 7.29 11.64
CA GLY A 164 -14.32 7.96 12.08
C GLY A 164 -13.05 7.10 12.04
N TYR A 165 -13.04 6.02 11.26
CA TYR A 165 -11.85 5.20 11.02
C TYR A 165 -11.48 5.21 9.53
N GLN A 166 -10.27 4.80 9.20
CA GLN A 166 -9.85 4.58 7.82
C GLN A 166 -9.55 3.13 7.51
N ASP A 167 -9.95 2.76 6.30
CA ASP A 167 -9.67 1.47 5.70
C ASP A 167 -8.42 1.56 4.79
N GLY A 168 -7.58 0.54 4.86
CA GLY A 168 -6.33 0.45 4.12
C GLY A 168 -6.45 0.30 2.61
N LEU A 169 -7.63 -0.06 2.11
CA LEU A 169 -7.80 -0.51 0.73
C LEU A 169 -7.64 0.63 -0.27
N THR A 170 -8.14 1.83 0.05
CA THR A 170 -7.93 3.01 -0.82
C THR A 170 -6.45 3.36 -0.99
N PRO A 171 -5.67 3.57 0.09
CA PRO A 171 -4.25 3.87 -0.06
C PRO A 171 -3.45 2.70 -0.64
N TYR A 172 -3.84 1.44 -0.39
CA TYR A 172 -3.22 0.26 -0.98
C TYR A 172 -3.39 0.22 -2.51
N GLU A 173 -4.61 0.36 -3.03
CA GLU A 173 -4.82 0.34 -4.49
C GLU A 173 -4.22 1.57 -5.18
N MET A 174 -4.23 2.73 -4.51
CA MET A 174 -3.46 3.88 -4.97
C MET A 174 -1.95 3.59 -5.01
N GLY A 175 -1.48 2.70 -4.11
CA GLY A 175 -0.14 2.06 -4.14
C GLY A 175 0.19 1.53 -5.51
N ARG A 176 -0.71 0.67 -5.98
CA ARG A 176 -0.54 0.00 -7.27
C ARG A 176 -0.59 0.98 -8.43
N ASN A 177 -1.47 1.98 -8.41
CA ASN A 177 -1.49 3.04 -9.42
C ASN A 177 -0.14 3.77 -9.53
N PHE A 178 0.51 4.09 -8.40
CA PHE A 178 1.80 4.80 -8.40
C PHE A 178 3.03 3.90 -8.52
N TRP A 179 2.86 2.58 -8.68
CA TRP A 179 3.95 1.67 -8.97
C TRP A 179 4.44 1.84 -10.42
N MET A 180 5.41 2.74 -10.61
CA MET A 180 6.04 3.04 -11.90
C MET A 180 7.50 2.58 -11.95
N PHE A 181 7.91 1.74 -11.00
CA PHE A 181 9.30 1.40 -10.73
C PHE A 181 9.67 -0.03 -11.12
N GLY A 182 8.72 -0.82 -11.62
CA GLY A 182 8.95 -2.23 -11.98
C GLY A 182 10.16 -2.41 -12.89
N SER A 183 10.30 -1.58 -13.93
CA SER A 183 11.48 -1.66 -14.81
C SER A 183 12.81 -1.36 -14.14
N LYS A 184 12.82 -0.78 -12.92
CA LYS A 184 14.03 -0.30 -12.21
C LYS A 184 14.51 -1.25 -11.13
N ILE A 185 13.59 -1.71 -10.30
CA ILE A 185 13.92 -2.45 -9.06
C ILE A 185 13.26 -3.82 -8.99
N THR A 186 12.68 -4.26 -10.09
CA THR A 186 12.11 -5.60 -10.22
C THR A 186 12.71 -6.31 -11.42
N TYR A 187 12.80 -7.64 -11.33
CA TYR A 187 13.18 -8.48 -12.45
C TYR A 187 12.44 -9.82 -12.39
N GLY A 188 11.70 -10.15 -13.45
CA GLY A 188 10.86 -11.34 -13.49
C GLY A 188 9.39 -10.98 -13.25
N THR A 189 8.81 -11.46 -12.16
CA THR A 189 7.48 -11.08 -11.70
C THR A 189 7.58 -9.86 -10.80
N ASP A 190 6.57 -8.99 -10.84
CA ASP A 190 6.56 -7.74 -10.06
C ASP A 190 5.89 -7.87 -8.70
N GLU A 191 5.48 -9.07 -8.30
CA GLU A 191 4.56 -9.24 -7.18
C GLU A 191 5.15 -8.82 -5.82
N PRO A 192 6.33 -9.31 -5.37
CA PRO A 192 6.89 -8.92 -4.07
C PRO A 192 7.10 -7.42 -3.95
N GLU A 193 7.71 -6.78 -4.94
CA GLU A 193 8.06 -5.37 -4.87
C GLU A 193 6.86 -4.45 -5.12
N CYS A 194 5.97 -4.74 -6.08
CA CYS A 194 4.78 -3.92 -6.34
C CYS A 194 3.79 -3.99 -5.18
N THR A 195 3.48 -5.20 -4.73
CA THR A 195 2.53 -5.39 -3.62
C THR A 195 3.16 -4.97 -2.29
N GLY A 196 4.45 -5.25 -2.09
CA GLY A 196 5.19 -4.76 -0.92
C GLY A 196 5.29 -3.23 -0.87
N TYR A 197 5.52 -2.56 -2.03
CA TYR A 197 5.41 -1.11 -2.16
C TYR A 197 4.03 -0.61 -1.73
N SER A 198 2.98 -1.25 -2.23
CA SER A 198 1.60 -0.85 -1.96
C SER A 198 1.25 -0.99 -0.48
N ASN A 199 1.66 -2.09 0.17
CA ASN A 199 1.52 -2.28 1.62
C ASN A 199 2.30 -1.22 2.41
N PHE A 200 3.57 -0.99 2.04
CA PHE A 200 4.43 -0.02 2.70
C PHE A 200 3.86 1.40 2.61
N MET A 201 3.54 1.85 1.39
CA MET A 201 3.02 3.18 1.14
C MET A 201 1.63 3.37 1.74
N ALA A 202 0.79 2.34 1.75
CA ALA A 202 -0.52 2.44 2.38
C ALA A 202 -0.42 2.67 3.88
N ARG A 203 0.48 1.97 4.57
CA ARG A 203 0.72 2.20 5.99
C ARG A 203 1.28 3.59 6.26
N MET A 204 2.21 4.07 5.43
CA MET A 204 2.72 5.45 5.56
C MET A 204 1.61 6.47 5.37
N ALA A 205 0.75 6.29 4.37
CA ALA A 205 -0.34 7.21 4.11
C ALA A 205 -1.38 7.23 5.24
N THR A 206 -1.82 6.05 5.69
CA THR A 206 -2.83 5.96 6.76
C THR A 206 -2.30 6.46 8.10
N VAL A 207 -1.11 6.01 8.51
CA VAL A 207 -0.59 6.29 9.85
C VAL A 207 0.11 7.63 9.92
N GLU A 208 1.05 7.89 9.02
CA GLU A 208 1.94 9.06 9.13
C GLU A 208 1.35 10.31 8.48
N ILE A 209 0.58 10.16 7.40
CA ILE A 209 0.02 11.31 6.67
C ILE A 209 -1.36 11.68 7.20
N LEU A 210 -2.24 10.70 7.39
CA LEU A 210 -3.60 10.93 7.85
C LEU A 210 -3.72 10.91 9.39
N GLY A 211 -2.68 10.44 10.09
CA GLY A 211 -2.67 10.37 11.55
C GLY A 211 -3.62 9.33 12.12
N GLN A 212 -3.96 8.29 11.35
CA GLN A 212 -5.03 7.34 11.70
C GLN A 212 -4.49 5.93 11.94
N THR A 213 -5.25 5.16 12.70
CA THR A 213 -5.01 3.72 12.87
C THR A 213 -5.91 2.92 11.95
N PHE A 214 -5.39 1.80 11.43
CA PHE A 214 -6.25 0.80 10.79
C PHE A 214 -7.26 0.25 11.81
N SER A 215 -8.42 -0.19 11.32
CA SER A 215 -9.61 -0.51 12.12
C SER A 215 -9.43 -1.59 13.19
N ASN A 216 -8.31 -2.33 13.23
CA ASN A 216 -7.88 -3.08 14.43
C ASN A 216 -6.38 -3.48 14.42
N PRO A 217 -5.48 -2.73 15.09
CA PRO A 217 -4.04 -3.02 15.07
C PRO A 217 -3.63 -4.33 15.76
N GLU A 218 -4.45 -4.89 16.64
CA GLU A 218 -4.12 -6.14 17.36
C GLU A 218 -4.49 -7.41 16.59
N THR A 219 -5.43 -7.31 15.64
CA THR A 219 -5.92 -8.47 14.87
C THR A 219 -5.69 -8.36 13.38
N ASP A 220 -5.25 -7.19 12.88
CA ASP A 220 -4.86 -7.03 11.49
C ASP A 220 -3.45 -7.59 11.27
N PRO A 221 -3.29 -8.69 10.50
CA PRO A 221 -1.98 -9.26 10.21
C PRO A 221 -1.03 -8.25 9.55
N THR A 222 -1.52 -7.25 8.81
CA THR A 222 -0.70 -6.18 8.22
C THR A 222 0.03 -5.33 9.26
N TRP A 223 -0.44 -5.33 10.51
CA TRP A 223 0.24 -4.62 11.59
C TRP A 223 1.57 -5.27 12.00
N ASN A 224 1.72 -6.58 11.75
CA ASN A 224 2.91 -7.36 12.14
C ASN A 224 3.98 -7.41 11.03
N ILE A 225 3.83 -6.66 9.94
CA ILE A 225 4.83 -6.62 8.85
C ILE A 225 6.21 -6.26 9.40
N ASP A 226 6.30 -5.28 10.30
CA ASP A 226 7.56 -4.88 10.97
C ASP A 226 8.24 -6.04 11.71
N LYS A 227 7.46 -6.92 12.35
CA LYS A 227 7.97 -8.10 13.07
C LYS A 227 8.59 -9.15 12.13
N LEU A 228 8.30 -9.13 10.83
CA LEU A 228 8.91 -10.05 9.88
C LEU A 228 10.43 -9.83 9.76
N PHE A 229 10.89 -8.59 9.97
CA PHE A 229 12.31 -8.29 9.93
C PHE A 229 13.08 -9.06 11.00
N ASP A 230 12.59 -9.06 12.25
CA ASP A 230 13.20 -9.80 13.36
C ASP A 230 13.19 -11.32 13.10
N ILE A 231 12.07 -11.86 12.58
CA ILE A 231 11.98 -13.29 12.25
C ILE A 231 12.96 -13.64 11.13
N TYR A 232 13.03 -12.82 10.08
CA TYR A 232 14.00 -12.97 9.00
C TYR A 232 15.42 -12.98 9.55
N MET A 233 15.78 -11.99 10.38
CA MET A 233 17.12 -11.84 10.94
C MET A 233 17.50 -12.94 11.92
N SER A 234 16.53 -13.50 12.66
CA SER A 234 16.75 -14.58 13.64
C SER A 234 17.18 -15.92 13.02
N ASN A 235 16.80 -16.18 11.77
CA ASN A 235 17.13 -17.42 11.07
C ASN A 235 18.21 -17.17 10.01
N PRO A 236 19.45 -17.65 10.20
CA PRO A 236 20.56 -17.39 9.28
C PRO A 236 20.38 -18.05 7.91
N ASN A 237 19.42 -18.97 7.77
CA ASN A 237 19.10 -19.59 6.49
C ASN A 237 18.17 -18.72 5.63
N ASN A 238 17.53 -17.70 6.17
CA ASN A 238 16.70 -16.80 5.36
C ASN A 238 17.61 -15.82 4.62
N THR A 239 17.60 -15.85 3.29
CA THR A 239 18.35 -14.92 2.43
C THR A 239 17.41 -14.32 1.40
N TYR A 240 17.85 -13.25 0.73
CA TYR A 240 17.09 -12.68 -0.38
C TYR A 240 16.78 -13.74 -1.45
N GLU A 241 17.77 -14.56 -1.82
CA GLU A 241 17.69 -15.55 -2.90
C GLU A 241 16.71 -16.70 -2.64
N ASN A 242 16.42 -17.02 -1.37
CA ASN A 242 15.47 -18.08 -1.03
C ASN A 242 14.14 -17.57 -0.45
N THR A 243 13.95 -16.25 -0.44
CA THR A 243 12.71 -15.58 -0.04
C THR A 243 12.18 -14.69 -1.15
N ILE A 244 12.49 -13.39 -1.13
CA ILE A 244 11.96 -12.36 -2.02
C ILE A 244 12.21 -12.71 -3.49
N ALA A 245 13.43 -13.13 -3.85
CA ALA A 245 13.81 -13.48 -5.23
C ALA A 245 12.98 -14.62 -5.84
N VAL A 246 12.41 -15.48 -5.00
CA VAL A 246 11.61 -16.65 -5.41
C VAL A 246 10.15 -16.52 -4.97
N GLU A 247 9.71 -15.29 -4.70
CA GLU A 247 8.34 -14.94 -4.27
C GLU A 247 7.85 -15.73 -3.06
N ARG A 248 8.78 -16.10 -2.17
CA ARG A 248 8.49 -16.90 -0.99
C ARG A 248 8.67 -16.08 0.28
N GLY A 249 7.63 -16.08 1.12
CA GLY A 249 7.74 -15.54 2.48
C GLY A 249 8.64 -16.40 3.38
N ILE A 250 8.87 -15.92 4.59
CA ILE A 250 9.47 -16.71 5.68
C ILE A 250 8.40 -17.46 6.46
N ASP A 251 8.76 -18.55 7.14
CA ASP A 251 7.84 -19.20 8.07
C ASP A 251 7.53 -18.24 9.23
N ASN A 252 6.27 -17.81 9.36
CA ASN A 252 5.83 -16.86 10.36
C ASN A 252 4.40 -17.17 10.85
N PRO A 253 4.04 -16.76 12.09
CA PRO A 253 2.72 -17.05 12.65
C PRO A 253 1.59 -16.18 12.07
N TYR A 254 1.90 -15.21 11.22
CA TYR A 254 0.96 -14.21 10.68
C TYR A 254 0.43 -14.56 9.30
N GLY A 255 0.97 -15.62 8.65
CA GLY A 255 0.58 -16.02 7.30
C GLY A 255 1.07 -15.06 6.21
N GLN A 256 2.05 -14.22 6.52
CA GLN A 256 2.55 -13.18 5.63
C GLN A 256 3.54 -13.72 4.60
N GLY A 257 3.56 -13.12 3.41
CA GLY A 257 4.29 -13.59 2.22
C GLY A 257 5.56 -12.81 1.91
N ALA A 258 6.07 -12.99 0.68
CA ALA A 258 7.25 -12.26 0.19
C ALA A 258 7.00 -10.76 0.03
N THR A 259 5.77 -10.37 -0.29
CA THR A 259 5.33 -8.98 -0.42
C THR A 259 5.45 -8.23 0.90
N ASP A 260 4.95 -8.84 1.97
CA ASP A 260 5.05 -8.32 3.34
C ASP A 260 6.51 -8.28 3.80
N LEU A 261 7.29 -9.32 3.48
CA LEU A 261 8.71 -9.37 3.78
C LEU A 261 9.48 -8.24 3.07
N PHE A 262 9.19 -7.96 1.81
CA PHE A 262 9.78 -6.81 1.12
C PHE A 262 9.42 -5.49 1.80
N ALA A 263 8.13 -5.31 2.15
CA ALA A 263 7.66 -4.13 2.86
C ALA A 263 8.36 -3.94 4.23
N CYS A 264 8.67 -5.02 4.95
CA CYS A 264 9.34 -4.93 6.25
C CYS A 264 10.75 -4.33 6.15
N PHE A 265 11.51 -4.65 5.10
CA PHE A 265 12.81 -4.02 4.87
C PHE A 265 12.68 -2.53 4.57
N LEU A 266 11.61 -2.10 3.88
CA LEU A 266 11.33 -0.69 3.65
C LEU A 266 10.99 0.04 4.95
N PHE A 267 10.19 -0.57 5.84
CA PHE A 267 9.95 -0.03 7.18
C PHE A 267 11.24 0.10 7.99
N GLU A 268 12.10 -0.92 7.97
CA GLU A 268 13.38 -0.88 8.70
C GLU A 268 14.29 0.25 8.20
N LEU A 269 14.36 0.45 6.87
CA LEU A 269 15.12 1.55 6.28
C LEU A 269 14.52 2.92 6.65
N GLN A 270 13.19 3.04 6.57
CA GLN A 270 12.47 4.26 6.93
C GLN A 270 12.72 4.64 8.40
N GLU A 271 12.62 3.68 9.32
CA GLU A 271 12.84 3.91 10.75
C GLU A 271 14.28 4.34 11.04
N ARG A 272 15.27 3.67 10.43
CA ARG A 272 16.69 3.94 10.70
C ARG A 272 17.23 5.22 10.06
N TYR A 273 16.70 5.66 8.92
CA TYR A 273 17.38 6.63 8.06
C TYR A 273 16.63 7.94 7.79
N GLY A 274 15.55 8.21 8.51
CA GLY A 274 14.97 9.56 8.54
C GLY A 274 13.47 9.64 8.27
N GLY A 275 12.73 8.57 8.51
CA GLY A 275 11.27 8.57 8.43
C GLY A 275 10.75 8.94 7.05
N LEU A 276 9.69 9.75 7.00
CA LEU A 276 9.07 10.19 5.74
C LEU A 276 10.04 10.91 4.78
N ASP A 277 11.01 11.65 5.30
CA ASP A 277 12.00 12.34 4.45
C ASP A 277 12.87 11.32 3.69
N TRP A 278 13.18 10.19 4.33
CA TRP A 278 13.88 9.10 3.66
C TRP A 278 13.00 8.47 2.58
N VAL A 279 11.72 8.22 2.87
CA VAL A 279 10.75 7.63 1.90
C VAL A 279 10.63 8.47 0.65
N VAL A 280 10.45 9.79 0.80
CA VAL A 280 10.34 10.72 -0.33
C VAL A 280 11.62 10.71 -1.16
N LYS A 281 12.80 10.76 -0.53
CA LYS A 281 14.09 10.72 -1.25
C LYS A 281 14.31 9.39 -1.94
N PHE A 282 13.98 8.28 -1.28
CA PHE A 282 14.18 6.93 -1.78
C PHE A 282 13.45 6.70 -3.09
N TRP A 283 12.14 6.93 -3.13
CA TRP A 283 11.35 6.74 -4.36
C TRP A 283 11.72 7.72 -5.48
N ASN A 284 12.17 8.92 -5.12
CA ASN A 284 12.79 9.84 -6.07
C ASN A 284 14.07 9.25 -6.69
N TYR A 285 14.98 8.69 -5.90
CA TYR A 285 16.21 8.09 -6.41
C TYR A 285 15.98 6.79 -7.18
N VAL A 286 15.01 5.96 -6.76
CA VAL A 286 14.59 4.76 -7.50
C VAL A 286 14.18 5.13 -8.92
N SER A 287 13.41 6.21 -9.10
CA SER A 287 12.98 6.64 -10.43
C SER A 287 14.07 7.06 -11.39
N GLN A 288 15.19 7.51 -10.84
CA GLN A 288 16.34 7.98 -11.60
C GLN A 288 17.27 6.83 -11.98
N ARG A 289 16.97 5.60 -11.53
CA ARG A 289 17.77 4.43 -11.88
C ARG A 289 17.60 4.07 -13.36
N PRO A 290 18.62 3.48 -13.99
CA PRO A 290 18.44 2.83 -15.28
C PRO A 290 17.48 1.64 -15.16
N ASP A 291 16.88 1.21 -16.26
CA ASP A 291 16.12 -0.04 -16.27
C ASP A 291 17.04 -1.21 -15.93
N ALA A 292 16.54 -2.14 -15.12
CA ALA A 292 17.27 -3.33 -14.72
C ALA A 292 17.31 -4.35 -15.87
N ALA A 293 18.52 -4.72 -16.29
CA ALA A 293 18.73 -5.76 -17.28
C ALA A 293 18.87 -7.18 -16.67
N SER A 294 18.90 -7.27 -15.34
CA SER A 294 19.01 -8.51 -14.58
C SER A 294 18.49 -8.31 -13.16
N GLU A 295 18.18 -9.40 -12.46
CA GLU A 295 17.80 -9.37 -11.04
C GLU A 295 18.86 -8.69 -10.17
N GLN A 296 20.14 -9.00 -10.39
CA GLN A 296 21.22 -8.32 -9.67
C GLN A 296 21.23 -6.81 -9.93
N THR A 297 20.91 -6.36 -11.16
CA THR A 297 20.82 -4.92 -11.46
C THR A 297 19.65 -4.26 -10.74
N ALA A 298 18.50 -4.95 -10.62
CA ALA A 298 17.35 -4.48 -9.86
C ALA A 298 17.69 -4.32 -8.37
N VAL A 299 18.34 -5.32 -7.76
CA VAL A 299 18.82 -5.27 -6.38
C VAL A 299 19.86 -4.15 -6.19
N ASP A 300 20.84 -4.05 -7.09
CA ASP A 300 21.84 -2.98 -7.06
C ASP A 300 21.18 -1.59 -7.13
N ASN A 301 20.20 -1.42 -8.01
CA ASN A 301 19.43 -0.18 -8.14
C ASN A 301 18.73 0.21 -6.84
N LEU A 302 18.10 -0.74 -6.16
CA LEU A 302 17.47 -0.53 -4.86
C LEU A 302 18.49 -0.12 -3.79
N ILE A 303 19.60 -0.85 -3.66
CA ILE A 303 20.66 -0.58 -2.68
C ILE A 303 21.26 0.82 -2.89
N VAL A 304 21.54 1.18 -4.15
CA VAL A 304 22.11 2.48 -4.49
C VAL A 304 21.10 3.59 -4.17
N ALA A 305 19.83 3.43 -4.53
CA ALA A 305 18.79 4.42 -4.22
C ALA A 305 18.59 4.60 -2.71
N ALA A 306 18.58 3.49 -1.95
CA ALA A 306 18.49 3.52 -0.48
C ALA A 306 19.69 4.22 0.15
N SER A 307 20.90 3.97 -0.36
CA SER A 307 22.13 4.63 0.08
C SER A 307 22.11 6.14 -0.19
N GLN A 308 21.65 6.55 -1.38
CA GLN A 308 21.47 7.97 -1.70
C GLN A 308 20.45 8.64 -0.79
N ALA A 309 19.33 7.98 -0.49
CA ALA A 309 18.31 8.50 0.41
C ALA A 309 18.82 8.65 1.85
N ALA A 310 19.63 7.71 2.32
CA ALA A 310 20.26 7.75 3.65
C ALA A 310 21.47 8.69 3.73
N GLY A 311 21.99 9.18 2.61
CA GLY A 311 23.19 10.02 2.56
C GLY A 311 24.47 9.31 2.97
N LYS A 312 24.49 7.97 2.94
CA LYS A 312 25.66 7.13 3.24
C LYS A 312 25.52 5.75 2.58
N SER A 313 26.63 5.06 2.41
CA SER A 313 26.62 3.67 1.93
C SER A 313 25.84 2.77 2.88
N LEU A 314 24.91 1.99 2.32
CA LEU A 314 24.19 0.94 3.02
C LEU A 314 24.63 -0.47 2.57
N CYS A 315 25.68 -0.59 1.76
CA CYS A 315 26.13 -1.89 1.24
C CYS A 315 26.37 -2.92 2.36
N ASP A 316 27.08 -2.54 3.42
CA ASP A 316 27.39 -3.47 4.52
C ASP A 316 26.13 -3.85 5.32
N LEU A 317 25.14 -2.95 5.40
CA LEU A 317 23.84 -3.24 6.01
C LEU A 317 23.07 -4.28 5.18
N PHE A 318 23.02 -4.12 3.86
CA PHE A 318 22.34 -5.08 2.99
C PHE A 318 23.04 -6.45 3.03
N GLU A 319 24.37 -6.50 3.15
CA GLU A 319 25.09 -7.77 3.38
C GLU A 319 24.75 -8.39 4.74
N GLU A 320 24.64 -7.60 5.80
CA GLU A 320 24.16 -8.06 7.11
C GLU A 320 22.75 -8.67 7.01
N TRP A 321 21.89 -8.04 6.21
CA TRP A 321 20.53 -8.51 5.87
C TRP A 321 20.53 -9.65 4.86
N ARG A 322 21.70 -10.13 4.41
CA ARG A 322 21.83 -11.24 3.47
C ARG A 322 21.13 -10.97 2.13
N TRP A 323 21.21 -9.73 1.67
CA TRP A 323 20.90 -9.33 0.29
C TRP A 323 22.18 -9.34 -0.55
N PRO A 324 22.12 -9.71 -1.84
CA PRO A 324 23.30 -9.81 -2.68
C PRO A 324 23.78 -8.41 -3.08
N VAL A 325 24.90 -7.97 -2.49
CA VAL A 325 25.54 -6.69 -2.83
C VAL A 325 26.65 -6.92 -3.86
N SER A 326 26.46 -6.40 -5.08
CA SER A 326 27.47 -6.55 -6.13
C SER A 326 28.61 -5.53 -6.00
N GLN A 327 29.71 -5.78 -6.71
CA GLN A 327 30.77 -4.79 -6.89
C GLN A 327 30.29 -3.54 -7.64
N ASN A 328 29.29 -3.68 -8.54
CA ASN A 328 28.73 -2.55 -9.27
C ASN A 328 27.94 -1.63 -8.33
N ALA A 329 27.15 -2.18 -7.41
CA ALA A 329 26.47 -1.39 -6.38
C ALA A 329 27.49 -0.61 -5.54
N ARG A 330 28.54 -1.27 -5.04
CA ARG A 330 29.60 -0.62 -4.26
C ARG A 330 30.30 0.49 -5.04
N ALA A 331 30.66 0.24 -6.30
CA ALA A 331 31.28 1.23 -7.16
C ALA A 331 30.35 2.42 -7.44
N ALA A 332 29.05 2.18 -7.64
CA ALA A 332 28.06 3.24 -7.84
C ALA A 332 27.91 4.11 -6.58
N VAL A 333 27.80 3.51 -5.40
CA VAL A 333 27.74 4.23 -4.11
C VAL A 333 29.03 5.01 -3.86
N GLN A 334 30.20 4.44 -4.19
CA GLN A 334 31.49 5.14 -4.11
C GLN A 334 31.54 6.37 -5.02
N ALA A 335 31.09 6.23 -6.27
CA ALA A 335 31.09 7.30 -7.25
C ALA A 335 30.18 8.48 -6.83
N LEU A 336 29.18 8.22 -5.98
CA LEU A 336 28.31 9.21 -5.38
C LEU A 336 28.92 9.91 -4.14
N GLY A 337 30.11 9.49 -3.70
CA GLY A 337 30.78 10.06 -2.52
C GLY A 337 30.15 9.65 -1.19
N LEU A 338 29.53 8.47 -1.14
CA LEU A 338 28.79 7.97 0.03
C LEU A 338 29.57 6.92 0.86
N LEU A 339 30.80 6.57 0.45
CA LEU A 339 31.69 5.65 1.17
C LEU A 339 32.63 6.35 2.14
#